data_AF-A0A1U7HZK0-F1
#
_entry.id   AF-A0A1U7HZK0-F1
#
_cell.length_a   1.000
_cell.length_b   1.000
_cell.length_c   1.000
_cell.angle_alpha   90.00
_cell.angle_beta   90.00
_cell.angle_gamma   90.00
#
_symmetry.space_group_name_H-M   'P 1'
#
loop_
_entity.id
_entity.type
_entity.pdbx_description
1 polymer ?
#
loop_
_entity_poly.entity_id
_entity_poly.type
_entity_poly.pdbx_seq_one_letter_code
_entity_poly.pdbx_strand_id
1 'polypeptide(L)'
;MSRGLEITFKVADMRQCAQTHGSGFDVVLSADNSLPHLPGEDEIRVALQGFYQCLRQDGVAIVSLREYLEDEDRSSPQMWSYGFRYDGGDRYFVFQTRDWNGNAYDVAMYFVREVKQGTPASVIAGLSRYYAITIEPI
;
A
#
# COMPACT_ATOMS: atom_id res chain seq x y z
N MET A 1 2.69 24.11 -3.84
CA MET A 1 3.70 24.43 -4.89
C MET A 1 3.86 23.20 -5.76
N SER A 2 3.73 23.32 -7.08
CA SER A 2 4.07 22.25 -8.02
C SER A 2 5.58 22.22 -8.24
N ARG A 3 6.18 21.02 -8.38
CA ARG A 3 7.64 20.88 -8.59
C ARG A 3 8.07 21.03 -10.05
N GLY A 4 7.14 21.27 -10.98
CA GLY A 4 7.43 21.45 -12.41
C GLY A 4 7.98 20.20 -13.12
N LEU A 5 7.75 19.01 -12.57
CA LEU A 5 8.21 17.74 -13.15
C LEU A 5 7.19 17.22 -14.16
N GLU A 6 7.69 16.75 -15.30
CA GLU A 6 6.87 16.02 -16.27
C GLU A 6 6.76 14.55 -15.85
N ILE A 7 5.53 14.09 -15.65
CA ILE A 7 5.24 12.71 -15.24
C ILE A 7 4.05 12.22 -16.07
N THR A 8 4.20 11.04 -16.68
CA THR A 8 3.12 10.36 -17.39
C THR A 8 2.45 9.36 -16.46
N PHE A 9 1.16 9.57 -16.18
CA PHE A 9 0.35 8.66 -15.37
C PHE A 9 -0.46 7.72 -16.25
N LYS A 10 -0.51 6.45 -15.87
CA LYS A 10 -1.44 5.46 -16.44
C LYS A 10 -2.07 4.64 -15.32
N VAL A 11 -3.29 4.19 -15.56
CA VAL A 11 -3.95 3.19 -14.71
C VAL A 11 -3.57 1.82 -15.25
N ALA A 12 -3.04 0.96 -14.39
CA ALA A 12 -2.69 -0.41 -14.70
C ALA A 12 -2.92 -1.30 -13.48
N ASP A 13 -3.31 -2.54 -13.71
CA ASP A 13 -3.12 -3.59 -12.73
C ASP A 13 -1.62 -3.91 -12.66
N MET A 14 -1.03 -3.96 -11.46
CA MET A 14 0.41 -4.21 -11.34
C MET A 14 0.84 -5.58 -11.90
N ARG A 15 -0.09 -6.53 -12.00
CA ARG A 15 0.09 -7.83 -12.67
C ARG A 15 0.20 -7.73 -14.19
N GLN A 16 -0.19 -6.59 -14.76
CA GLN A 16 -0.24 -6.31 -16.20
C GLN A 16 0.66 -5.14 -16.61
N CYS A 17 1.61 -4.74 -15.76
CA CYS A 17 2.50 -3.59 -16.01
C CYS A 17 3.22 -3.71 -17.36
N ALA A 18 3.82 -4.85 -17.68
CA ALA A 18 4.55 -5.03 -18.94
C ALA A 18 3.65 -4.89 -20.18
N GLN A 19 2.41 -5.37 -20.09
CA GLN A 19 1.43 -5.24 -21.18
C GLN A 19 1.01 -3.78 -21.40
N THR A 20 0.91 -3.01 -20.31
CA THR A 20 0.43 -1.61 -20.34
C THR A 20 1.54 -0.61 -20.68
N HIS A 21 2.76 -0.91 -20.24
CA HIS A 21 3.90 0.02 -20.28
C HIS A 21 5.00 -0.39 -21.25
N GLY A 22 5.05 -1.66 -21.69
CA GLY A 22 6.15 -2.20 -22.46
C GLY A 22 7.41 -2.42 -21.62
N SER A 23 8.56 -2.48 -22.28
CA SER A 23 9.87 -2.68 -21.66
C SER A 23 10.79 -1.48 -21.89
N GLY A 24 11.98 -1.51 -21.28
CA GLY A 24 13.02 -0.50 -21.47
C GLY A 24 13.31 0.38 -20.25
N PHE A 25 12.65 0.11 -19.11
CA PHE A 25 12.83 0.90 -17.89
C PHE A 25 14.17 0.56 -17.21
N ASP A 26 14.91 1.59 -16.79
CA ASP A 26 16.08 1.44 -15.92
C ASP A 26 15.69 0.92 -14.53
N VAL A 27 14.56 1.41 -14.02
CA VAL A 27 14.07 1.12 -12.67
C VAL A 27 12.56 0.88 -12.70
N VAL A 28 12.13 -0.18 -12.03
CA VAL A 28 10.73 -0.39 -11.64
C VAL A 28 10.65 -0.29 -10.12
N LEU A 29 9.78 0.58 -9.60
CA LEU A 29 9.61 0.81 -8.16
C LEU A 29 8.20 0.43 -7.72
N SER A 30 8.09 -0.52 -6.79
CA SER A 30 6.88 -0.77 -6.00
C SER A 30 7.12 -0.36 -4.56
N ALA A 31 6.62 0.81 -4.19
CA ALA A 31 6.91 1.45 -2.91
C ALA A 31 5.80 1.24 -1.86
N ASP A 32 6.11 1.57 -0.60
CA ASP A 32 5.18 1.69 0.53
C ASP A 32 4.27 0.49 0.74
N ASN A 33 4.86 -0.71 0.64
CA ASN A 33 4.16 -1.96 0.89
C ASN A 33 2.93 -2.17 -0.05
N SER A 34 3.05 -1.72 -1.31
CA SER A 34 1.98 -1.86 -2.30
C SER A 34 1.77 -3.30 -2.77
N LEU A 35 2.85 -4.07 -2.95
CA LEU A 35 2.79 -5.43 -3.49
C LEU A 35 1.93 -6.40 -2.65
N PRO A 36 1.96 -6.35 -1.30
CA PRO A 36 1.06 -7.10 -0.42
C PRO A 36 -0.44 -6.88 -0.62
N HIS A 37 -0.89 -5.85 -1.37
CA HIS A 37 -2.32 -5.72 -1.69
C HIS A 37 -2.83 -6.83 -2.61
N LEU A 38 -1.92 -7.57 -3.26
CA LEU A 38 -2.28 -8.75 -4.03
C LEU A 38 -2.69 -9.90 -3.09
N PRO A 39 -3.69 -10.70 -3.48
CA PRO A 39 -4.37 -11.62 -2.55
C PRO A 39 -3.55 -12.84 -2.14
N GLY A 40 -2.40 -13.11 -2.78
CA GLY A 40 -1.55 -14.25 -2.46
C GLY A 40 -0.33 -14.39 -3.36
N GLU A 41 0.46 -15.43 -3.08
CA GLU A 41 1.77 -15.68 -3.69
C GLU A 41 1.75 -15.78 -5.22
N ASP A 42 0.73 -16.42 -5.80
CA ASP A 42 0.63 -16.58 -7.26
C ASP A 42 0.47 -15.23 -7.95
N GLU A 43 -0.40 -14.37 -7.42
CA GLU A 43 -0.61 -13.03 -7.95
C GLU A 43 0.62 -12.14 -7.77
N ILE A 44 1.30 -12.27 -6.62
CA ILE A 44 2.58 -11.61 -6.36
C ILE A 44 3.64 -12.05 -7.37
N ARG A 45 3.74 -13.36 -7.65
CA ARG A 45 4.66 -13.90 -8.66
C ARG A 45 4.38 -13.32 -10.04
N VAL A 46 3.11 -13.22 -10.45
CA VAL A 46 2.72 -12.60 -11.72
C VAL A 46 3.14 -11.13 -11.76
N ALA A 47 2.92 -10.36 -10.69
CA ALA A 47 3.35 -8.96 -10.64
C ALA A 47 4.87 -8.81 -10.72
N LEU A 48 5.64 -9.63 -9.99
CA LEU A 48 7.10 -9.62 -10.03
C LEU A 48 7.64 -9.99 -11.42
N GLN A 49 7.03 -10.96 -12.11
CA GLN A 49 7.34 -11.28 -13.51
C GLN A 49 7.04 -10.08 -14.43
N GLY A 50 5.91 -9.41 -14.24
CA GLY A 50 5.56 -8.19 -14.97
C GLY A 50 6.57 -7.06 -14.74
N PHE A 51 7.05 -6.88 -13.51
CA PHE A 51 8.09 -5.89 -13.18
C PHE A 51 9.40 -6.23 -13.90
N TYR A 52 9.83 -7.49 -13.86
CA TYR A 52 11.03 -7.94 -14.57
C TYR A 52 10.93 -7.70 -16.07
N GLN A 53 9.77 -8.00 -16.69
CA GLN A 53 9.54 -7.77 -18.13
C GLN A 53 9.54 -6.30 -18.54
N CYS A 54 9.26 -5.37 -17.61
CA CYS A 54 9.36 -3.94 -17.89
C CYS A 54 10.83 -3.47 -17.97
N LEU A 55 11.76 -4.17 -17.32
CA LEU A 55 13.14 -3.74 -17.24
C LEU A 55 13.87 -3.90 -18.58
N ARG A 56 14.83 -3.01 -18.84
CA ARG A 56 15.88 -3.27 -19.82
C ARG A 56 16.91 -4.26 -19.27
N GLN A 57 17.83 -4.72 -20.11
CA GLN A 57 19.03 -5.42 -19.65
C GLN A 57 19.77 -4.56 -18.62
N ASP A 58 20.18 -5.18 -17.52
CA ASP A 58 20.85 -4.55 -16.36
C ASP A 58 19.99 -3.50 -15.61
N GLY A 59 18.68 -3.46 -15.86
CA GLY A 59 17.74 -2.67 -15.06
C GLY A 59 17.50 -3.30 -13.68
N VAL A 60 16.94 -2.52 -12.76
CA VAL A 60 16.68 -2.97 -11.38
C VAL A 60 15.21 -2.81 -10.98
N ALA A 61 14.67 -3.83 -10.31
CA ALA A 61 13.40 -3.71 -9.60
C ALA A 61 13.67 -3.42 -8.11
N ILE A 62 13.04 -2.38 -7.58
CA ILE A 62 13.07 -2.04 -6.16
C ILE A 62 11.67 -2.23 -5.60
N VAL A 63 11.55 -3.11 -4.60
CA VAL A 63 10.29 -3.39 -3.91
C VAL A 63 10.50 -3.13 -2.43
N SER A 64 9.76 -2.19 -1.87
CA SER A 64 9.77 -1.96 -0.41
C SER A 64 8.56 -2.64 0.23
N LEU A 65 8.83 -3.41 1.28
CA LEU A 65 7.84 -4.15 2.05
C LEU A 65 7.93 -3.77 3.53
N ARG A 66 6.85 -4.00 4.27
CA ARG A 66 6.85 -4.03 5.72
C ARG A 66 7.66 -5.24 6.18
N GLU A 67 8.38 -5.09 7.29
CA GLU A 67 9.03 -6.23 7.94
C GLU A 67 7.96 -7.08 8.64
N TYR A 68 7.58 -8.20 8.00
CA TYR A 68 6.52 -9.09 8.49
C TYR A 68 7.04 -10.20 9.40
N LEU A 69 8.36 -10.46 9.41
CA LEU A 69 8.95 -11.43 10.34
C LEU A 69 9.06 -10.89 11.77
N GLU A 70 9.37 -9.61 11.93
CA GLU A 70 9.43 -8.95 13.24
C GLU A 70 8.03 -8.63 13.82
N ASP A 71 6.99 -8.67 12.99
CA ASP A 71 5.59 -8.48 13.40
C ASP A 71 5.02 -9.80 13.97
N GLU A 72 5.54 -10.20 15.14
CA GLU A 72 5.17 -11.47 15.81
C GLU A 72 3.74 -11.44 16.39
N ASP A 73 3.22 -10.25 16.71
CA ASP A 73 1.87 -10.11 17.25
C ASP A 73 0.83 -10.09 16.13
N ARG A 74 0.28 -11.27 15.83
CA ARG A 74 -0.89 -11.45 14.96
C ARG A 74 -2.20 -11.54 15.73
N SER A 75 -2.27 -11.01 16.95
CA SER A 75 -3.54 -10.89 17.66
C SER A 75 -4.56 -10.11 16.82
N SER A 76 -5.84 -10.42 16.98
CA SER A 76 -6.89 -9.81 16.17
C SER A 76 -8.15 -9.61 17.03
N PRO A 77 -8.82 -8.45 16.94
CA PRO A 77 -8.47 -7.26 16.14
C PRO A 77 -7.34 -6.43 16.75
N GLN A 78 -6.58 -5.72 15.91
CA GLN A 78 -5.58 -4.73 16.34
C GLN A 78 -5.93 -3.33 15.84
N MET A 79 -5.44 -2.30 16.55
CA MET A 79 -5.65 -0.89 16.21
C MET A 79 -4.36 -0.08 16.35
N TRP A 80 -4.05 0.72 15.34
CA TRP A 80 -2.94 1.68 15.35
C TRP A 80 -3.45 3.10 15.16
N SER A 81 -3.19 3.95 16.14
CA SER A 81 -3.43 5.38 16.03
C SER A 81 -2.36 6.05 15.17
N TYR A 82 -2.78 6.84 14.19
CA TYR A 82 -1.92 7.78 13.48
C TYR A 82 -2.01 9.18 14.09
N GLY A 83 -2.84 9.36 15.12
CA GLY A 83 -3.01 10.62 15.86
C GLY A 83 -3.87 11.64 15.12
N PHE A 84 -3.68 12.91 15.49
CA PHE A 84 -4.45 14.01 14.93
C PHE A 84 -3.87 14.50 13.60
N ARG A 85 -4.74 14.82 12.65
CA ARG A 85 -4.42 15.49 11.38
C ARG A 85 -5.33 16.70 11.22
N TYR A 86 -4.86 17.67 10.44
CA TYR A 86 -5.60 18.90 10.17
C TYR A 86 -5.70 19.08 8.66
N ASP A 87 -6.89 19.40 8.18
CA ASP A 87 -7.12 19.77 6.79
C ASP A 87 -8.09 20.95 6.76
N GLY A 88 -7.63 22.06 6.16
CA GLY A 88 -8.29 23.36 6.29
C GLY A 88 -8.55 23.74 7.76
N GLY A 89 -9.82 23.97 8.10
CA GLY A 89 -10.23 24.25 9.47
C GLY A 89 -10.59 23.01 10.30
N ASP A 90 -10.62 21.82 9.70
CA ASP A 90 -11.08 20.58 10.33
C ASP A 90 -9.93 19.81 11.01
N ARG A 91 -10.26 19.14 12.13
CA ARG A 91 -9.36 18.20 12.82
C ARG A 91 -9.88 16.78 12.62
N TYR A 92 -8.98 15.85 12.36
CA TYR A 92 -9.27 14.44 12.13
C TYR A 92 -8.52 13.57 13.15
N PHE A 93 -9.19 12.58 13.71
CA PHE A 93 -8.54 11.45 14.38
C PHE A 93 -8.38 10.31 13.38
N VAL A 94 -7.13 9.96 13.10
CA VAL A 94 -6.79 8.97 12.07
C VAL A 94 -6.26 7.71 12.75
N PHE A 95 -6.83 6.56 12.42
CA PHE A 95 -6.39 5.28 12.93
C PHE A 95 -6.64 4.17 11.91
N GLN A 96 -5.88 3.09 12.04
CA GLN A 96 -5.99 1.89 11.25
C GLN A 96 -6.43 0.73 12.15
N THR A 97 -7.27 -0.16 11.64
CA THR A 97 -7.48 -1.48 12.24
C THR A 97 -6.89 -2.56 11.35
N ARG A 98 -6.48 -3.67 11.96
CA ARG A 98 -6.11 -4.90 11.23
C ARG A 98 -6.83 -6.08 11.83
N ASP A 99 -7.33 -6.92 10.94
CA ASP A 99 -8.01 -8.17 11.28
C ASP A 99 -7.29 -9.33 10.58
N TRP A 100 -6.51 -10.10 11.34
CA TRP A 100 -5.69 -11.19 10.81
C TRP A 100 -6.52 -12.43 10.48
N ASN A 101 -6.18 -13.05 9.36
CA ASN A 101 -6.67 -14.34 8.91
C ASN A 101 -5.52 -15.12 8.23
N GLY A 102 -4.84 -15.95 9.02
CA GLY A 102 -3.67 -16.72 8.58
C GLY A 102 -2.50 -15.81 8.20
N ASN A 103 -2.13 -15.82 6.91
CA ASN A 103 -1.05 -15.00 6.35
C ASN A 103 -1.53 -13.70 5.72
N ALA A 104 -2.80 -13.35 5.84
CA ALA A 104 -3.33 -12.08 5.37
C ALA A 104 -4.04 -11.33 6.51
N TYR A 105 -4.20 -10.02 6.36
CA TYR A 105 -5.12 -9.25 7.20
C TYR A 105 -5.92 -8.27 6.37
N ASP A 106 -7.17 -8.06 6.78
CA ASP A 106 -7.95 -6.94 6.31
C ASP A 106 -7.50 -5.68 7.05
N VAL A 107 -7.30 -4.59 6.32
CA VAL A 107 -6.81 -3.32 6.83
C VAL A 107 -7.81 -2.23 6.52
N ALA A 108 -8.37 -1.61 7.57
CA ALA A 108 -9.26 -0.47 7.41
C ALA A 108 -8.57 0.78 7.94
N MET A 109 -8.56 1.84 7.14
CA MET A 109 -8.05 3.16 7.53
C MET A 109 -9.23 4.10 7.73
N TYR A 110 -9.31 4.71 8.91
CA TYR A 110 -10.40 5.60 9.31
C TYR A 110 -9.88 7.03 9.46
N PHE A 111 -10.63 7.97 8.89
CA PHE A 111 -10.46 9.40 9.03
C PHE A 111 -11.73 9.95 9.67
N VAL A 112 -11.70 10.11 11.00
CA VAL A 112 -12.83 10.63 11.76
C VAL A 112 -12.68 12.14 11.88
N ARG A 113 -13.48 12.91 11.14
CA ARG A 113 -13.57 14.36 11.35
C ARG A 113 -14.22 14.62 12.70
N GLU A 114 -13.55 15.40 13.52
CA GLU A 114 -14.03 15.78 14.83
C GLU A 114 -15.32 16.59 14.74
N VAL A 115 -16.20 16.41 15.73
CA VAL A 115 -17.42 17.20 15.88
C VAL A 115 -17.10 18.68 16.06
N LYS A 116 -17.94 19.55 15.50
CA LYS A 116 -17.91 20.99 15.72
C LYS A 116 -19.31 21.49 16.10
N GLN A 117 -19.38 22.66 16.70
CA GLN A 117 -20.67 23.28 16.98
C GLN A 117 -21.49 23.42 15.68
N GLY A 118 -22.69 22.82 15.67
CA GLY A 118 -23.57 22.80 14.49
C GLY A 118 -23.20 21.80 13.39
N THR A 119 -22.09 21.06 13.52
CA THR A 119 -21.62 20.11 12.51
C THR A 119 -21.24 18.77 13.15
N PRO A 120 -22.03 17.70 12.91
CA PRO A 120 -21.70 16.37 13.40
C PRO A 120 -20.34 15.87 12.90
N ALA A 121 -19.75 14.95 13.68
CA ALA A 121 -18.60 14.18 13.24
C ALA A 121 -18.96 13.39 11.96
N SER A 122 -17.94 13.12 11.14
CA SER A 122 -18.08 12.28 9.95
C SER A 122 -16.93 11.30 9.86
N VAL A 123 -17.17 10.14 9.26
CA VAL A 123 -16.14 9.12 9.06
C VAL A 123 -15.97 8.89 7.57
N ILE A 124 -14.73 8.99 7.10
CA ILE A 124 -14.31 8.46 5.80
C ILE A 124 -13.44 7.26 6.10
N ALA A 125 -13.70 6.13 5.45
CA ALA A 125 -12.92 4.92 5.64
C ALA A 125 -12.59 4.26 4.30
N GLY A 126 -11.42 3.63 4.25
CA GLY A 126 -11.00 2.77 3.15
C GLY A 126 -10.65 1.39 3.68
N LEU A 127 -11.00 0.34 2.94
CA LEU A 127 -10.69 -1.05 3.25
C LEU A 127 -9.74 -1.60 2.18
N SER A 128 -8.71 -2.32 2.60
CA SER A 128 -7.89 -3.16 1.73
C SER A 128 -7.55 -4.48 2.43
N ARG A 129 -6.83 -5.35 1.76
CA ARG A 129 -6.30 -6.61 2.30
C ARG A 129 -4.82 -6.70 2.00
N TYR A 130 -4.01 -7.07 3.00
CA TYR A 130 -2.58 -7.30 2.84
C TYR A 130 -2.27 -8.78 3.00
N TYR A 131 -1.46 -9.34 2.11
CA TYR A 131 -0.81 -10.63 2.26
C TYR A 131 0.59 -10.43 2.84
N ALA A 132 0.85 -11.00 4.02
CA ALA A 132 2.13 -10.86 4.71
C ALA A 132 3.22 -11.64 3.97
N ILE A 133 4.15 -10.92 3.33
CA ILE A 133 5.28 -11.49 2.59
C ILE A 133 6.48 -11.55 3.55
N THR A 134 6.87 -12.75 3.96
CA THR A 134 8.10 -12.96 4.75
C THR A 134 9.27 -13.25 3.83
N ILE A 135 10.40 -12.57 4.04
CA ILE A 135 11.65 -12.81 3.30
C ILE A 135 12.62 -13.51 4.26
N GLU A 136 13.18 -14.65 3.85
CA GLU A 136 14.23 -15.29 4.64
C GLU A 136 15.48 -14.40 4.70
N PRO A 137 16.13 -14.26 5.88
CA PRO A 137 17.40 -13.54 5.96
C PRO A 137 18.44 -14.16 5.02
N ILE A 138 19.18 -13.31 4.30
CA ILE A 138 20.30 -13.70 3.43
C ILE A 138 21.51 -14.10 4.28
#